data_AF-A0A9E4R3K3-F1
#
_entry.id   AF-A0A9E4R3K3-F1
#
_cell.length_a   1.000
_cell.length_b   1.000
_cell.length_c   1.000
_cell.angle_alpha   90.00
_cell.angle_beta   90.00
_cell.angle_gamma   90.00
#
_symmetry.space_group_name_H-M   'P 1'
#
loop_
_entity.id
_entity.type
_entity.pdbx_description
1 polymer ?
#
loop_
_entity_poly.entity_id
_entity_poly.type
_entity_poly.pdbx_seq_one_letter_code
_entity_poly.pdbx_strand_id
1 'polypeptide(L)' 'WVIEYHHHRVDGAQPIVGINYAAGIPDHRTPLRGLYLANTTQIYPEDRGTNYSVRMGRRVARMVVDDASASTNL' A
#
# COMPACT_ATOMS: atom_id res chain seq x y z
N TRP A 1 38.84 -15.87 2.04
CA TRP A 1 37.92 -16.89 2.58
C TRP A 1 36.63 -16.17 2.98
N VAL A 2 35.45 -16.69 2.63
CA VAL A 2 34.17 -16.15 3.13
C VAL A 2 33.97 -16.63 4.56
N ILE A 3 33.67 -15.73 5.50
CA ILE A 3 33.53 -16.04 6.92
C ILE A 3 32.07 -16.37 7.29
N GLU A 4 31.08 -15.72 6.66
CA GLU A 4 29.66 -15.95 6.93
C GLU A 4 28.78 -15.54 5.74
N TYR A 5 27.59 -16.15 5.61
CA TYR A 5 26.54 -15.74 4.68
C TYR A 5 25.14 -16.07 5.22
N HIS A 6 24.13 -15.29 4.80
CA HIS A 6 22.72 -15.55 5.10
C HIS A 6 21.90 -15.58 3.80
N HIS A 7 20.95 -16.50 3.72
CA HIS A 7 20.04 -16.63 2.59
C HIS A 7 18.59 -16.47 3.06
N HIS A 8 17.88 -15.52 2.45
CA HIS A 8 16.47 -15.27 2.70
C HIS A 8 15.69 -15.50 1.42
N ARG A 9 14.56 -16.22 1.53
CA ARG A 9 13.62 -16.45 0.42
C ARG A 9 12.21 -16.11 0.88
N VAL A 10 11.51 -15.33 0.06
CA VAL A 10 10.10 -14.98 0.25
C VAL A 10 9.45 -15.03 -1.12
N ASP A 11 8.40 -15.85 -1.29
CA ASP A 11 7.79 -16.08 -2.60
C ASP A 11 7.13 -14.81 -3.17
N GLY A 12 6.70 -13.87 -2.31
CA GLY A 12 6.07 -12.61 -2.69
C GLY A 12 6.94 -11.36 -2.46
N ALA A 13 8.27 -11.47 -2.61
CA ALA A 13 9.18 -10.37 -2.27
C ALA A 13 9.04 -9.11 -3.15
N GLN A 14 8.55 -9.27 -4.38
CA GLN A 14 8.36 -8.18 -5.32
C GLN A 14 7.05 -8.38 -6.12
N PRO A 15 6.16 -7.39 -6.20
CA PRO A 15 5.07 -7.40 -7.16
C PRO A 15 5.54 -7.57 -8.61
N ILE A 16 4.80 -8.39 -9.36
CA ILE A 16 4.94 -8.48 -10.81
C ILE A 16 3.99 -7.47 -11.44
N VAL A 17 4.56 -6.44 -12.08
CA VAL A 17 3.80 -5.37 -12.75
C VAL A 17 3.56 -5.78 -14.20
N GLY A 18 2.35 -6.28 -14.48
CA GLY A 18 1.92 -6.65 -15.83
C GLY A 18 1.48 -5.46 -16.69
N ILE A 19 1.11 -5.74 -17.94
CA ILE A 19 0.50 -4.74 -18.82
C ILE A 19 -0.83 -4.27 -18.20
N ASN A 20 -1.09 -2.96 -18.22
CA ASN A 20 -2.28 -2.33 -17.64
C ASN A 20 -2.45 -2.52 -16.13
N TYR A 21 -1.37 -2.78 -15.38
CA TYR A 21 -1.40 -2.99 -13.93
C TYR A 21 -2.19 -1.92 -13.18
N ALA A 22 -2.01 -0.65 -13.56
CA ALA A 22 -2.69 0.50 -12.95
C ALA A 22 -4.22 0.35 -12.90
N ALA A 23 -4.83 -0.24 -13.94
CA ALA A 23 -6.27 -0.41 -14.03
C ALA A 23 -6.82 -1.45 -13.05
N GLY A 24 -5.96 -2.37 -12.58
CA GLY A 24 -6.32 -3.40 -11.60
C GLY A 24 -6.06 -2.99 -10.15
N ILE A 25 -5.52 -1.79 -9.90
CA ILE A 25 -5.25 -1.32 -8.54
C ILE A 25 -6.57 -0.91 -7.87
N PRO A 26 -6.99 -1.56 -6.76
CA PRO A 26 -8.19 -1.16 -6.03
C PRO A 26 -8.01 0.21 -5.35
N ASP A 27 -9.13 0.90 -5.10
CA ASP A 27 -9.14 2.12 -4.30
C ASP A 27 -8.69 1.84 -2.85
N HIS A 28 -8.15 2.87 -2.19
CA HIS A 28 -7.81 2.83 -0.77
C HIS A 28 -9.05 2.71 0.10
N ARG A 29 -10.19 3.31 -0.30
CA ARG A 29 -11.48 3.08 0.36
C ARG A 29 -12.03 1.74 -0.10
N THR A 30 -12.17 0.79 0.82
CA THR A 30 -12.79 -0.50 0.48
C THR A 30 -14.32 -0.39 0.55
N PRO A 31 -15.07 -1.36 -0.01
CA PRO A 31 -16.52 -1.42 0.18
C PRO A 31 -16.96 -1.59 1.64
N LEU A 32 -16.05 -2.00 2.54
CA LEU A 32 -16.33 -2.16 3.95
C LEU A 32 -16.06 -0.83 4.68
N ARG A 33 -17.09 -0.28 5.31
CA ARG A 33 -17.00 0.97 6.07
C ARG A 33 -15.95 0.86 7.17
N GLY A 34 -15.06 1.84 7.24
CA GLY A 34 -13.99 1.88 8.23
C GLY A 34 -12.78 0.99 7.92
N LEU A 35 -12.78 0.29 6.78
CA LEU A 35 -11.65 -0.51 6.31
C LEU A 35 -11.01 0.12 5.07
N TYR A 36 -9.70 0.34 5.14
CA TYR A 36 -8.90 0.95 4.08
C TYR A 36 -7.76 0.03 3.68
N LEU A 37 -7.38 0.07 2.40
CA LEU A 37 -6.28 -0.70 1.84
C LEU A 37 -5.08 0.20 1.54
N ALA A 38 -3.88 -0.20 1.96
CA ALA A 38 -2.65 0.57 1.75
C ALA A 38 -1.43 -0.36 1.57
N ASN A 39 -1.43 -1.12 0.48
CA ASN A 39 -0.38 -2.11 0.19
C ASN A 39 0.75 -1.52 -0.66
N THR A 40 1.95 -2.11 -0.58
CA THR A 40 3.10 -1.69 -1.41
C THR A 40 2.85 -1.85 -2.91
N THR A 41 1.95 -2.74 -3.31
CA THR A 41 1.46 -2.88 -4.69
C THR A 41 0.73 -1.63 -5.20
N GLN A 42 0.13 -0.84 -4.30
CA GLN A 42 -0.58 0.40 -4.64
C GLN A 42 0.35 1.62 -4.74
N ILE A 43 1.66 1.43 -4.53
CA ILE A 43 2.69 2.49 -4.70
C ILE A 43 3.01 2.72 -6.18
N TYR A 44 2.67 1.80 -7.07
CA TYR A 44 2.86 1.94 -8.52
C TYR A 44 2.41 3.33 -9.03
N PRO A 45 3.15 3.98 -9.95
CA PRO A 45 4.31 3.46 -10.70
C PRO A 45 5.66 3.55 -9.97
N GLU A 46 5.70 4.12 -8.77
CA GLU A 46 6.95 4.21 -8.02
C GLU A 46 7.38 2.86 -7.43
N ASP A 47 8.67 2.74 -7.10
CA ASP A 47 9.18 1.55 -6.43
C ASP A 47 8.67 1.49 -4.98
N ARG A 48 8.64 0.29 -4.41
CA ARG A 48 8.20 -0.02 -3.04
C ARG A 48 9.16 0.48 -1.95
N GLY A 49 9.75 1.65 -2.16
CA GLY A 49 10.57 2.37 -1.20
C GLY A 49 9.75 2.93 -0.04
N THR A 50 10.36 3.00 1.15
CA THR A 50 9.71 3.44 2.39
C THR A 50 9.14 4.86 2.29
N ASN A 51 9.80 5.76 1.57
CA ASN A 51 9.33 7.13 1.35
C ASN A 51 7.92 7.18 0.74
N TYR A 52 7.66 6.33 -0.25
CA TYR A 52 6.36 6.27 -0.91
C TYR A 52 5.31 5.59 -0.04
N SER A 53 5.67 4.54 0.72
CA SER A 53 4.80 3.94 1.74
C SER A 53 4.37 4.96 2.79
N VAL A 54 5.29 5.80 3.27
CA VAL A 54 4.99 6.88 4.24
C VAL A 54 4.05 7.92 3.62
N ARG A 55 4.28 8.32 2.37
CA ARG A 55 3.40 9.25 1.64
C ARG A 55 1.98 8.69 1.49
N MET A 56 1.85 7.43 1.09
CA MET A 56 0.57 6.72 0.96
C MET A 56 -0.12 6.60 2.32
N GLY A 57 0.60 6.21 3.38
CA GLY A 57 0.06 6.11 4.73
C GLY A 57 -0.53 7.44 5.22
N ARG A 58 0.16 8.56 5.01
CA ARG A 58 -0.37 9.91 5.33
C ARG A 58 -1.61 10.28 4.53
N ARG A 59 -1.74 9.79 3.29
CA ARG A 59 -2.94 9.99 2.48
C ARG A 59 -4.12 9.21 3.04
N VAL A 60 -3.94 7.92 3.29
CA VAL A 60 -5.00 7.04 3.81
C VAL A 60 -5.44 7.47 5.21
N ALA A 61 -4.50 7.86 6.08
CA ALA A 61 -4.84 8.37 7.42
C ALA A 61 -5.73 9.62 7.37
N ARG A 62 -5.50 10.53 6.41
CA ARG A 62 -6.39 11.69 6.22
C ARG A 62 -7.79 11.26 5.77
N MET A 63 -7.89 10.32 4.83
CA MET A 63 -9.19 9.78 4.40
C MET A 63 -9.97 9.19 5.59
N VAL A 64 -9.30 8.46 6.48
CA VAL A 64 -9.91 7.89 7.70
C VAL A 64 -10.50 8.99 8.58
N VAL A 65 -9.74 10.06 8.84
CA VAL A 65 -10.20 11.18 9.69
C VAL A 65 -11.37 11.91 9.04
N ASP A 66 -11.29 12.19 7.74
CA ASP A 66 -12.35 12.88 7.00
C ASP A 66 -13.66 12.08 7.05
N ASP A 67 -13.60 10.78 6.76
CA ASP A 67 -14.78 9.90 6.72
C ASP A 67 -15.37 9.66 8.13
N ALA A 68 -14.52 9.61 9.16
CA ALA A 68 -14.96 9.53 10.55
C ALA A 68 -15.70 10.81 10.97
N SER A 69 -15.17 11.98 10.60
CA SER A 69 -15.80 13.27 10.92
C SER A 69 -17.15 13.46 10.19
N ALA A 70 -17.26 13.01 8.95
CA ALA A 70 -18.52 13.01 8.20
C ALA A 70 -19.57 12.08 8.83
N SER A 71 -19.13 10.98 9.45
CA SER A 71 -20.00 10.04 10.15
C SER A 71 -20.53 10.56 11.49
N THR A 72 -19.85 11.52 12.11
CA THR A 72 -20.27 12.13 13.40
C THR A 72 -21.26 13.29 13.20
N ASN A 73 -21.37 13.83 11.99
CA ASN A 73 -22.28 14.93 11.65
C ASN A 73 -23.65 14.47 11.10
N LEU A 74 -23.94 13.17 11.19
CA LEU A 74 -25.23 12.54 10.89
C LEU A 74 -25.85 12.00 12.18
#